data_AF-A0A1G6BZH9-F1
#
_entry.id   AF-A0A1G6BZH9-F1
#
_cell.length_a   1.000
_cell.length_b   1.000
_cell.length_c   1.000
_cell.angle_alpha   90.00
_cell.angle_beta   90.00
_cell.angle_gamma   90.00
#
_symmetry.space_group_name_H-M   'P 1'
#
loop_
_entity.id
_entity.type
_entity.pdbx_description
1 polymer ?
#
loop_
_entity_poly.entity_id
_entity_poly.type
_entity_poly.pdbx_seq_one_letter_code
_entity_poly.pdbx_strand_id
1 'polypeptide(L)'
;MNYEEFKDRVVEDVRRELETRTGKSYDVQAHTVEKMNENYDAITVKPEDGIIGVNLNVEELYKAHEDGNSYESVVDRAVSMHLKDLLTNTYDIFCYKV
;
A
#
# COMPACT_ATOMS: atom_id res chain seq x y z
N MET A 1 -14.43 4.84 10.30
CA MET A 1 -14.40 4.46 8.87
C MET A 1 -14.46 2.95 8.82
N ASN A 2 -15.30 2.38 7.97
CA ASN A 2 -15.34 0.92 7.83
C ASN A 2 -14.20 0.44 6.90
N TYR A 3 -13.95 -0.87 6.88
CA TYR A 3 -12.83 -1.46 6.12
C TYR A 3 -12.95 -1.27 4.60
N GLU A 4 -14.17 -1.42 4.05
CA GLU A 4 -14.42 -1.20 2.62
C GLU A 4 -14.16 0.26 2.21
N GLU A 5 -14.67 1.23 2.99
CA GLU A 5 -14.38 2.65 2.80
C GLU A 5 -12.88 2.95 2.93
N PHE A 6 -12.19 2.30 3.86
CA PHE A 6 -10.76 2.48 4.03
C PHE A 6 -9.98 1.99 2.81
N LYS A 7 -10.34 0.81 2.29
CA LYS A 7 -9.72 0.19 1.11
C LYS A 7 -9.86 1.06 -0.13
N ASP A 8 -11.06 1.57 -0.40
CA ASP A 8 -11.28 2.44 -1.56
C ASP A 8 -10.51 3.76 -1.42
N ARG A 9 -10.54 4.37 -0.23
CA ARG A 9 -9.85 5.66 -0.01
C ARG A 9 -8.34 5.51 -0.04
N VAL A 10 -7.77 4.46 0.57
CA VAL A 10 -6.31 4.28 0.62
C VAL A 10 -5.73 4.07 -0.78
N VAL A 11 -6.46 3.41 -1.69
CA VAL A 11 -6.06 3.27 -3.09
C VAL A 11 -5.93 4.64 -3.77
N GLU A 12 -6.96 5.47 -3.66
CA GLU A 12 -6.96 6.79 -4.28
C GLU A 12 -5.95 7.75 -3.63
N ASP A 13 -5.90 7.80 -2.30
CA ASP A 13 -5.02 8.73 -1.58
C ASP A 13 -3.54 8.34 -1.70
N VAL A 14 -3.19 7.04 -1.65
CA VAL A 14 -1.81 6.59 -1.90
C VAL A 14 -1.39 6.94 -3.31
N ARG A 15 -2.25 6.71 -4.31
CA ARG A 15 -1.99 7.10 -5.70
C ARG A 15 -1.73 8.60 -5.79
N ARG A 16 -2.64 9.43 -5.26
CA ARG A 16 -2.53 10.89 -5.34
C ARG A 16 -1.27 11.42 -4.65
N GLU A 17 -0.94 10.90 -3.47
CA GLU A 17 0.25 11.30 -2.72
C GLU A 17 1.54 10.91 -3.46
N LEU A 18 1.59 9.72 -4.06
CA LEU A 18 2.73 9.30 -4.88
C LEU A 18 2.90 10.17 -6.13
N GLU A 19 1.81 10.43 -6.85
CA GLU A 19 1.80 11.33 -8.01
C GLU A 19 2.26 12.74 -7.62
N THR A 20 1.79 13.24 -6.46
CA THR A 20 2.14 14.57 -5.95
C THR A 20 3.62 14.66 -5.54
N ARG A 21 4.16 13.64 -4.87
CA ARG A 21 5.55 13.65 -4.35
C ARG A 21 6.60 13.40 -5.41
N THR A 22 6.28 12.56 -6.39
CA THR A 22 7.25 12.14 -7.43
C THR A 22 7.03 12.84 -8.77
N GLY A 23 5.85 13.42 -9.01
CA GLY A 23 5.46 13.97 -10.29
C GLY A 23 5.24 12.92 -11.38
N LYS A 24 5.12 11.63 -11.03
CA LYS A 24 4.92 10.51 -11.96
C LYS A 24 3.56 9.86 -11.77
N SER A 25 2.98 9.32 -12.83
CA SER A 25 1.74 8.52 -12.76
C SER A 25 1.97 7.15 -12.11
N TYR A 26 1.03 6.73 -11.26
CA TYR A 26 1.03 5.41 -10.64
C TYR A 26 -0.29 4.68 -10.93
N ASP A 27 -0.16 3.40 -11.25
CA ASP A 27 -1.26 2.45 -11.29
C ASP A 27 -1.35 1.76 -9.92
N VAL A 28 -2.48 1.93 -9.25
CA VAL A 28 -2.74 1.32 -7.94
C VAL A 28 -3.95 0.40 -8.06
N GLN A 29 -3.74 -0.89 -7.82
CA GLN A 29 -4.78 -1.91 -7.94
C GLN A 29 -4.96 -2.66 -6.63
N ALA A 30 -6.17 -2.61 -6.07
CA ALA A 30 -6.58 -3.49 -5.00
C ALA A 30 -6.91 -4.88 -5.55
N HIS A 31 -6.40 -5.93 -4.90
CA HIS A 31 -6.71 -7.31 -5.23
C HIS A 31 -6.70 -8.14 -3.94
N THR A 32 -7.56 -9.15 -3.89
CA THR A 32 -7.56 -10.13 -2.80
C THR A 32 -6.53 -11.21 -3.11
N VAL A 33 -5.59 -11.42 -2.21
CA VAL A 33 -4.62 -12.51 -2.30
C VAL A 33 -5.20 -13.72 -1.58
N GLU A 34 -5.47 -14.76 -2.36
CA GLU A 34 -5.89 -16.06 -1.84
C GLU A 34 -4.64 -16.92 -1.59
N LYS A 35 -4.26 -17.11 -0.31
CA LYS A 35 -3.34 -18.17 0.09
C LYS A 35 -4.15 -19.32 0.67
N MET A 36 -3.68 -20.56 0.50
CA MET A 36 -4.36 -21.85 0.77
C MET A 36 -5.13 -22.00 2.11
N ASN A 37 -5.03 -21.09 3.07
CA ASN A 37 -5.83 -21.05 4.31
C ASN A 37 -6.29 -19.65 4.75
N GLU A 38 -5.91 -18.56 4.05
CA GLU A 38 -6.23 -17.18 4.44
C GLU A 38 -6.35 -16.27 3.20
N ASN A 39 -7.38 -15.44 3.20
CA ASN A 39 -7.64 -14.45 2.16
C ASN A 39 -7.35 -13.07 2.75
N TYR A 40 -6.45 -12.30 2.16
CA TYR A 40 -6.17 -10.92 2.59
C TYR A 40 -6.25 -9.94 1.43
N ASP A 41 -6.73 -8.72 1.67
CA ASP A 41 -6.70 -7.69 0.63
C ASP A 41 -5.38 -6.95 0.62
N ALA A 42 -4.86 -6.74 -0.58
CA ALA A 42 -3.59 -6.10 -0.83
C ALA A 42 -3.72 -5.09 -1.97
N ILE A 43 -2.93 -4.02 -1.92
CA ILE A 43 -2.84 -3.03 -3.00
C ILE A 43 -1.47 -3.15 -3.66
N THR A 44 -1.47 -3.33 -4.98
CA THR A 44 -0.26 -3.23 -5.78
C THR A 44 -0.13 -1.82 -6.30
N VAL A 45 0.94 -1.14 -5.94
CA VAL A 45 1.31 0.20 -6.42
C VAL A 45 2.44 0.06 -7.42
N LYS A 46 2.21 0.48 -8.67
CA LYS A 46 3.18 0.39 -9.75
C LYS A 46 3.33 1.74 -10.47
N PRO A 47 4.55 2.31 -10.58
CA PRO A 47 4.79 3.46 -11.46
C PRO A 47 4.64 3.05 -12.93
N GLU A 48 4.03 3.90 -13.77
CA GLU A 48 3.90 3.61 -15.22
C GLU A 48 5.25 3.45 -15.92
N ASP A 49 6.24 4.20 -15.46
CA ASP A 49 7.62 4.25 -15.97
C ASP A 49 8.53 3.19 -15.30
N GLY A 50 7.99 2.33 -14.44
CA GLY A 50 8.76 1.34 -13.69
C GLY A 50 8.21 -0.09 -13.76
N ILE A 51 9.12 -1.05 -13.67
CA ILE A 51 8.78 -2.48 -13.67
C ILE A 51 8.40 -2.97 -12.26
N ILE A 52 8.83 -2.25 -11.22
CA ILE A 52 8.68 -2.64 -9.82
C ILE A 52 7.30 -2.21 -9.31
N GLY A 53 6.41 -3.19 -9.14
CA GLY A 53 5.16 -3.03 -8.39
C GLY A 53 5.37 -3.44 -6.94
N VAL A 54 5.05 -2.56 -6.01
CA VAL A 54 5.13 -2.82 -4.57
C VAL A 54 3.76 -3.25 -4.08
N ASN A 55 3.69 -4.39 -3.39
CA ASN A 55 2.46 -4.85 -2.77
C ASN A 55 2.39 -4.39 -1.31
N LEU A 56 1.33 -3.69 -0.93
CA LEU A 56 1.06 -3.24 0.43
C LEU A 56 -0.17 -3.98 0.96
N ASN A 57 -0.06 -4.53 2.17
CA ASN A 57 -1.17 -5.22 2.83
C ASN A 57 -2.18 -4.20 3.39
N VAL A 58 -3.41 -4.20 2.89
CA VAL A 58 -4.47 -3.25 3.30
C VAL A 58 -4.93 -3.54 4.73
N GLU A 59 -4.96 -4.81 5.12
CA GLU A 59 -5.34 -5.20 6.48
C GLU A 59 -4.34 -4.69 7.53
N GLU A 60 -3.04 -4.71 7.24
CA GLU A 60 -2.03 -4.16 8.15
C GLU A 60 -2.16 -2.63 8.26
N LEU A 61 -2.45 -1.94 7.16
CA LEU A 61 -2.71 -0.51 7.17
C LEU A 61 -3.98 -0.17 7.97
N TYR A 62 -5.03 -0.99 7.82
CA TYR A 62 -6.27 -0.83 8.58
C TYR A 62 -6.07 -1.12 10.06
N LYS A 63 -5.35 -2.19 10.42
CA LYS A 63 -4.97 -2.49 11.81
C LYS A 63 -4.20 -1.32 12.44
N ALA A 64 -3.26 -0.73 11.71
CA ALA A 64 -2.54 0.45 12.19
C ALA A 64 -3.50 1.62 12.47
N HIS A 65 -4.54 1.81 11.64
CA HIS A 65 -5.58 2.80 11.89
C HIS A 65 -6.41 2.47 13.14
N GLU A 66 -6.79 1.20 13.35
CA GLU A 66 -7.52 0.73 14.53
C GLU A 66 -6.69 0.84 15.82
N ASP A 67 -5.38 0.66 15.73
CA ASP A 67 -4.42 0.84 16.83
C ASP A 67 -4.25 2.32 17.26
N GLY A 68 -4.99 3.24 16.64
CA GLY A 68 -5.04 4.66 17.00
C GLY A 68 -4.19 5.56 16.14
N ASN A 69 -3.59 5.06 15.03
CA ASN A 69 -2.92 5.94 14.07
C ASN A 69 -3.94 6.71 13.24
N SER A 70 -3.64 7.98 12.98
CA SER A 70 -4.45 8.78 12.07
C SER A 70 -4.40 8.20 10.65
N TYR A 71 -5.51 8.32 9.92
CA TYR A 71 -5.59 7.85 8.54
C TYR A 71 -4.49 8.46 7.65
N GLU A 72 -4.24 9.76 7.77
CA GLU A 72 -3.20 10.47 7.03
C GLU A 72 -1.81 9.89 7.32
N SER A 73 -1.52 9.55 8.58
CA SER A 73 -0.24 8.90 8.94
C SER A 73 -0.10 7.51 8.33
N VAL A 74 -1.20 6.77 8.20
CA VAL A 74 -1.20 5.43 7.57
C VAL A 74 -0.92 5.55 6.07
N VAL A 75 -1.59 6.48 5.38
CA VAL A 75 -1.34 6.78 3.96
C VAL A 75 0.11 7.24 3.75
N ASP A 76 0.59 8.20 4.55
CA ASP A 76 1.95 8.71 4.45
C ASP A 76 3.00 7.61 4.67
N ARG A 77 2.74 6.68 5.59
CA ARG A 77 3.60 5.52 5.82
C ARG A 77 3.62 4.57 4.63
N ALA A 78 2.46 4.27 4.04
CA ALA A 78 2.35 3.44 2.84
C ALA A 78 3.13 4.02 1.66
N VAL A 79 2.95 5.33 1.41
CA VAL A 79 3.67 6.09 0.38
C VAL A 79 5.17 6.07 0.64
N SER A 80 5.59 6.33 1.89
CA SER A 80 7.00 6.34 2.28
C SER A 80 7.66 4.97 2.15
N MET A 81 6.94 3.89 2.48
CA MET A 81 7.41 2.51 2.26
C MET A 81 7.61 2.23 0.78
N HIS A 82 6.64 2.58 -0.07
CA HIS A 82 6.76 2.42 -1.51
C HIS A 82 7.98 3.16 -2.09
N LEU A 83 8.17 4.43 -1.71
CA LEU A 83 9.31 5.23 -2.17
C LEU A 83 10.64 4.66 -1.69
N LYS A 84 10.69 4.13 -0.48
CA LYS A 84 11.89 3.48 0.06
C LYS A 84 12.24 2.22 -0.73
N ASP A 85 11.25 1.38 -1.03
CA ASP A 85 11.43 0.16 -1.80
C ASP A 85 11.91 0.39 -3.23
N LEU A 86 11.39 1.44 -3.88
CA LEU A 86 11.87 1.87 -5.19
C LEU A 86 13.35 2.30 -5.17
N LEU A 87 13.83 2.86 -4.06
CA LEU A 87 15.19 3.38 -3.93
C LEU A 87 16.19 2.31 -3.50
N THR A 88 15.77 1.29 -2.73
CA THR A 88 16.70 0.32 -2.15
C THR A 88 16.84 -0.96 -2.96
N ASN A 89 15.94 -1.28 -3.91
CA ASN A 89 15.94 -2.55 -4.66
C ASN A 89 16.15 -3.77 -3.75
N THR A 90 15.67 -3.67 -2.51
CA THR A 90 15.70 -4.72 -1.50
C THR A 90 14.29 -5.20 -1.34
N TYR A 91 14.06 -6.46 -1.73
CA TYR A 91 12.89 -7.26 -1.43
C TYR A 91 12.68 -7.30 0.09
N ASP A 92 12.07 -6.28 0.69
CA ASP A 92 11.81 -6.24 2.14
C ASP A 92 10.58 -5.38 2.46
N ILE A 93 9.45 -5.68 1.81
CA ILE A 93 8.14 -5.43 2.43
C ILE A 93 7.54 -6.78 2.78
N PHE A 94 7.73 -7.15 4.05
CA PHE A 94 6.84 -8.02 4.81
C PHE A 94 6.49 -9.40 4.22
N CYS A 95 7.49 -10.06 3.62
CA CYS A 95 7.58 -11.51 3.78
C CYS A 95 8.47 -11.77 5.01
N TYR A 96 7.90 -11.87 6.23
CA TYR A 96 8.34 -12.78 7.32
C TYR A 96 7.79 -12.37 8.70
N LYS A 97 6.74 -13.07 9.13
CA LYS A 97 6.51 -13.69 10.46
C LYS A 97 5.02 -14.08 10.49
N VAL A 98 4.59 -15.33 10.60
CA VAL A 98 5.18 -16.62 11.05
C VAL A 98 4.61 -17.72 10.16
#